data_AF-A0A6B3GS29-F1
#
_entry.id   AF-A0A6B3GS29-F1
#
_cell.length_a   1.000
_cell.length_b   1.000
_cell.length_c   1.000
_cell.angle_alpha   90.00
_cell.angle_beta   90.00
_cell.angle_gamma   90.00
#
_symmetry.space_group_name_H-M   'P 1'
#
loop_
_entity.id
_entity.type
_entity.pdbx_description
1 polymer ?
#
loop_
_entity_poly.entity_id
_entity_poly.type
_entity_poly.pdbx_seq_one_letter_code
_entity_poly.pdbx_strand_id
1 'polypeptide(L)' 'GAGDTVGRSPHVPVTPEQIAASAVEAAGAGAAVVHIHVREPETGAPSRDPRLYREVVERIRETGTDVV' A
#
# COMPACT_ATOMS: atom_id res chain seq x y z
N GLY A 1 -7.00 -0.56 -2.51
CA GLY A 1 -8.38 -1.09 -2.68
C GLY A 1 -8.46 -2.56 -2.30
N ALA A 2 -9.67 -3.12 -2.18
CA ALA A 2 -9.91 -4.51 -1.72
C ALA A 2 -10.54 -5.44 -2.78
N GLY A 3 -10.61 -5.02 -4.04
CA GLY A 3 -11.14 -5.86 -5.12
C GLY A 3 -10.25 -7.07 -5.42
N ASP A 4 -10.86 -8.10 -6.02
CA ASP A 4 -10.14 -9.26 -6.58
C ASP A 4 -9.45 -8.88 -7.89
N THR A 5 -8.32 -8.19 -7.74
CA THR A 5 -7.54 -7.61 -8.85
C THR A 5 -6.12 -8.15 -8.94
N VAL A 6 -5.64 -8.87 -7.92
CA VAL A 6 -4.26 -9.39 -7.85
C VAL A 6 -3.98 -10.31 -9.04
N GLY A 7 -4.91 -11.22 -9.35
CA GLY A 7 -4.78 -12.10 -10.52
C GLY A 7 -4.98 -11.42 -11.88
N ARG A 8 -5.35 -10.13 -11.91
CA ARG A 8 -5.66 -9.39 -13.15
C ARG A 8 -4.52 -8.51 -13.63
N SER A 9 -3.56 -8.17 -12.76
CA SER A 9 -2.41 -7.33 -13.11
C SER A 9 -1.24 -7.58 -12.18
N PRO A 10 -0.01 -7.71 -12.71
CA PRO A 10 1.18 -7.86 -11.88
C PRO A 10 1.57 -6.58 -11.13
N HIS A 11 0.94 -5.44 -11.46
CA HIS A 11 1.22 -4.15 -10.84
C HIS A 11 0.37 -3.88 -9.60
N VAL A 12 -0.50 -4.81 -9.18
CA VAL A 12 -1.25 -4.65 -7.93
C VAL A 12 -0.31 -4.88 -6.75
N PRO A 13 -0.02 -3.87 -5.91
CA PRO A 13 0.84 -4.07 -4.75
C PRO A 13 0.12 -4.94 -3.72
N VAL A 14 0.85 -5.90 -3.15
CA VAL A 14 0.33 -6.89 -2.19
C VAL A 14 0.98 -6.72 -0.82
N THR A 15 2.31 -6.71 -0.76
CA THR A 15 3.02 -6.64 0.51
C THR A 15 2.98 -5.21 1.08
N PRO A 16 3.11 -5.05 2.41
CA PRO A 16 3.24 -3.73 3.01
C PRO A 16 4.35 -2.85 2.40
N GLU A 17 5.49 -3.45 2.03
CA GLU A 17 6.58 -2.77 1.33
C GLU A 17 6.16 -2.26 -0.06
N GLN A 18 5.53 -3.11 -0.87
CA GLN A 18 5.04 -2.73 -2.19
C GLN A 18 3.97 -1.63 -2.12
N ILE A 19 3.07 -1.72 -1.14
CA ILE A 19 2.01 -0.74 -0.93
C ILE A 19 2.62 0.61 -0.52
N ALA A 20 3.59 0.61 0.40
CA ALA A 20 4.29 1.82 0.81
C ALA A 20 5.08 2.46 -0.34
N ALA A 21 5.82 1.66 -1.12
CA ALA A 21 6.54 2.15 -2.30
C ALA A 21 5.59 2.79 -3.31
N SER A 22 4.46 2.15 -3.60
CA SER A 22 3.45 2.69 -4.52
C SER A 22 2.83 4.00 -4.00
N ALA A 23 2.62 4.13 -2.68
CA ALA A 23 2.14 5.36 -2.07
C ALA A 23 3.16 6.51 -2.21
N VAL A 24 4.45 6.23 -1.98
CA VAL A 24 5.53 7.21 -2.14
C VAL A 24 5.70 7.63 -3.60
N GLU A 25 5.64 6.69 -4.55
CA GLU A 25 5.65 7.03 -5.98
C GLU A 25 4.46 7.92 -6.37
N ALA A 26 3.26 7.61 -5.87
CA ALA A 26 2.08 8.42 -6.13
C ALA A 26 2.24 9.84 -5.57
N ALA A 27 2.76 9.99 -4.36
CA ALA A 27 3.05 11.28 -3.75
C ALA A 27 4.10 12.06 -4.55
N GLY A 28 5.19 11.41 -4.98
CA GLY A 28 6.22 12.00 -5.83
C GLY A 28 5.70 12.44 -7.21
N ALA A 29 4.64 11.78 -7.71
CA ALA A 29 3.92 12.19 -8.92
C ALA A 29 2.89 13.31 -8.68
N GLY A 30 2.75 13.81 -7.45
CA GLY A 30 1.88 14.94 -7.10
C GLY A 30 0.55 14.56 -6.44
N ALA A 31 0.37 13.31 -6.01
CA ALA A 31 -0.81 12.94 -5.22
C ALA A 31 -0.77 13.61 -3.83
N ALA A 32 -1.84 14.33 -3.48
CA ALA A 32 -1.97 14.96 -2.17
C ALA A 32 -2.36 13.97 -1.06
N VAL A 33 -3.07 12.90 -1.41
CA VAL A 33 -3.65 11.91 -0.49
C VAL A 33 -3.49 10.51 -1.08
N VAL A 34 -3.17 9.52 -0.23
CA VAL A 34 -3.15 8.09 -0.58
C VAL A 34 -4.15 7.30 0.26
N HIS A 35 -5.08 6.62 -0.42
CA HIS A 35 -6.07 5.76 0.26
C HIS A 35 -5.59 4.31 0.33
N ILE A 36 -5.26 3.85 1.54
CA ILE A 36 -4.58 2.57 1.76
C ILE A 36 -5.57 1.43 2.06
N HIS A 37 -5.36 0.28 1.42
CA HIS A 37 -5.88 -1.00 1.86
C HIS A 37 -4.72 -1.99 1.95
N VAL A 38 -4.82 -2.94 2.86
CA VAL A 38 -3.83 -4.01 3.03
C VAL A 38 -4.35 -5.35 2.53
N ARG A 39 -3.40 -6.24 2.23
CA ARG A 39 -3.65 -7.60 1.74
C ARG A 39 -2.79 -8.57 2.51
N GLU A 40 -3.21 -9.83 2.54
CA GLU A 40 -2.37 -10.91 3.06
C GLU A 40 -1.12 -11.07 2.19
N PRO A 41 0.11 -10.93 2.73
CA PRO A 41 1.32 -10.91 1.93
C PRO A 41 1.55 -12.16 1.08
N GLU A 42 1.12 -13.32 1.57
CA GLU A 42 1.32 -14.60 0.90
C GLU A 42 0.32 -14.87 -0.22
N THR A 43 -0.92 -14.38 -0.07
CA THR A 43 -2.04 -14.77 -0.95
C THR A 43 -2.60 -13.62 -1.78
N GLY A 44 -2.34 -12.37 -1.42
CA GLY A 44 -2.96 -11.20 -2.03
C GLY A 44 -4.44 -10.99 -1.66
N ALA A 45 -5.01 -11.86 -0.83
CA ALA A 45 -6.38 -11.73 -0.36
C ALA A 45 -6.58 -10.41 0.41
N PRO A 46 -7.74 -9.75 0.33
CA PRO A 46 -8.00 -8.56 1.12
C PRO A 46 -7.85 -8.84 2.61
N SER A 47 -7.12 -7.98 3.33
CA SER A 47 -6.94 -8.09 4.77
C SER A 47 -7.46 -6.84 5.48
N ARG A 48 -7.73 -6.99 6.78
CA ARG A 48 -8.07 -5.90 7.70
C ARG A 48 -7.19 -5.91 8.95
N ASP A 49 -6.09 -6.66 8.93
CA ASP A 49 -5.17 -6.73 10.08
C ASP A 49 -4.56 -5.34 10.34
N PRO A 50 -4.83 -4.72 11.51
CA PRO A 50 -4.26 -3.42 11.87
C PRO A 50 -2.73 -3.40 11.89
N ARG A 51 -2.07 -4.56 12.08
CA ARG A 51 -0.60 -4.66 12.05
C ARG A 51 -0.06 -4.36 10.66
N LEU A 52 -0.69 -4.88 9.61
CA LEU A 52 -0.28 -4.60 8.23
C LEU A 52 -0.49 -3.12 7.89
N TYR A 53 -1.58 -2.51 8.36
CA TYR A 53 -1.81 -1.07 8.19
C TYR A 53 -0.72 -0.23 8.86
N ARG A 54 -0.38 -0.57 10.10
CA ARG A 54 0.70 0.09 10.85
C ARG A 54 2.02 -0.01 10.09
N GLU A 55 2.35 -1.19 9.60
CA GLU A 55 3.59 -1.47 8.87
C GLU A 55 3.70 -0.65 7.57
N VAL A 56 2.60 -0.47 6.83
CA VAL A 56 2.57 0.40 5.64
C VAL A 56 2.81 1.86 6.04
N VAL A 57 2.09 2.35 7.06
CA VAL A 57 2.18 3.76 7.50
C VAL A 57 3.57 4.08 8.05
N GLU A 58 4.16 3.19 8.83
CA GLU A 58 5.52 3.34 9.36
C GLU A 58 6.53 3.45 8.20
N ARG A 59 6.48 2.55 7.22
CA ARG A 59 7.36 2.63 6.03
C ARG A 59 7.21 3.91 5.24
N ILE A 60 5.99 4.38 5.00
CA ILE A 60 5.77 5.65 4.27
C ILE A 60 6.43 6.79 5.04
N ARG A 61 6.23 6.86 6.36
CA ARG A 61 6.78 7.92 7.21
C ARG A 61 8.30 7.87 7.30
N GLU A 62 8.90 6.69 7.32
CA GLU A 62 10.37 6.53 7.31
C GLU A 62 11.03 7.12 6.07
N THR A 63 10.31 7.23 4.95
CA THR A 63 10.84 7.88 3.74
C THR A 63 10.94 9.40 3.83
N GLY A 64 10.26 10.02 4.81
CA GLY A 64 10.13 11.48 4.89
C GLY A 64 9.16 12.10 3.86
N THR A 65 8.46 11.28 3.08
CA THR A 65 7.43 11.74 2.14
C THR A 65 6.22 12.26 2.91
N ASP A 66 5.87 13.53 2.69
CA ASP A 66 4.64 14.12 3.22
C ASP A 66 3.48 13.85 2.27
N VAL A 67 2.57 12.98 2.69
CA VAL A 67 1.34 12.62 1.98
C VAL A 67 0.25 12.29 2.99
N VAL A 68 -0.96 12.73 2.70
CA VAL A 68 -2.13 12.49 3.57
C VAL A 68 -2.64 11.07 3.43
#